data_AF-A0A834F190-F1
#
_entry.id   AF-A0A834F190-F1
#
_cell.length_a   1.000
_cell.length_b   1.000
_cell.length_c   1.000
_cell.angle_alpha   90.00
_cell.angle_beta   90.00
_cell.angle_gamma   90.00
#
_symmetry.space_group_name_H-M   'P 1'
#
loop_
_entity.id
_entity.type
_entity.pdbx_description
1 polymer ?
#
loop_
_entity_poly.entity_id
_entity_poly.type
_entity_poly.pdbx_seq_one_letter_code
_entity_poly.pdbx_strand_id
1 'polypeptide(L)'
;MSLAPDPDVPKLLPAVAYNPWTDVRKREDVQKLNVSFPFGTHSYRLPVGYSAALLRRCVVYGRAGWSLGEHGEWAKYSNFDVATRVPLIVFVPGVTADHNTPTEPAFPFIDVFSGSERSFQYDKVVRNMVELLDVFPTVSALAGLRGPKHCPEVSLQVDLCVEGKSLAASFKHKEKKKNAERLAFSQYPRPADTPQENSDLPDLKDIKVMGYSLRTWDYRYTLWLGFNPDTYQVNVSDVHAGELYIHEDDPGEDTNVYSDFDHSQMMRKMTSLPQNLMSAEQNGAAVPVPDGSHEDEQRSGVKERMKEPQKKGILVLI
;
A
#
# COMPACT_ATOMS: atom_id res chain seq x y z
N MET A 1 6.90 20.20 -19.49
CA MET A 1 6.49 19.15 -18.55
C MET A 1 5.13 19.51 -18.02
N SER A 2 4.13 18.69 -18.32
CA SER A 2 2.89 18.64 -17.53
C SER A 2 3.19 18.14 -16.12
N LEU A 3 2.26 18.32 -15.18
CA LEU A 3 2.42 17.88 -13.79
C LEU A 3 2.01 16.42 -13.61
N ALA A 4 0.90 16.04 -14.21
CA ALA A 4 0.45 14.67 -14.42
C ALA A 4 0.59 14.28 -15.91
N PRO A 5 0.73 12.99 -16.23
CA PRO A 5 0.67 12.48 -17.61
C PRO A 5 -0.76 12.48 -18.18
N ASP A 6 -1.77 12.35 -17.32
CA ASP A 6 -3.17 11.99 -17.54
C ASP A 6 -4.13 12.96 -16.81
N PRO A 7 -4.12 14.27 -17.13
CA PRO A 7 -4.78 15.30 -16.31
C PRO A 7 -6.32 15.40 -16.44
N ASP A 8 -6.93 14.59 -17.30
CA ASP A 8 -8.36 14.63 -17.60
C ASP A 8 -9.11 13.51 -16.88
N VAL A 9 -10.35 13.76 -16.44
CA VAL A 9 -11.17 12.75 -15.76
C VAL A 9 -11.53 11.63 -16.74
N PRO A 10 -11.18 10.35 -16.47
CA PRO A 10 -11.47 9.25 -17.39
C PRO A 10 -12.97 9.03 -17.58
N LYS A 11 -13.38 8.78 -18.83
CA LYS A 11 -14.80 8.65 -19.22
C LYS A 11 -15.55 7.52 -18.52
N LEU A 12 -14.83 6.48 -18.10
CA LEU A 12 -15.36 5.28 -17.44
C LEU A 12 -14.97 5.20 -15.94
N LEU A 13 -14.42 6.27 -15.37
CA LEU A 13 -14.26 6.40 -13.92
C LEU A 13 -15.65 6.59 -13.29
N PRO A 14 -16.16 5.65 -12.47
CA PRO A 14 -17.45 5.83 -11.81
C PRO A 14 -17.39 7.01 -10.83
N ALA A 15 -18.46 7.81 -10.78
CA ALA A 15 -18.51 9.04 -9.99
C ALA A 15 -18.23 8.82 -8.48
N VAL A 16 -18.57 7.65 -7.95
CA VAL A 16 -18.30 7.27 -6.55
C VAL A 16 -16.81 7.10 -6.26
N ALA A 17 -16.01 6.72 -7.25
CA ALA A 17 -14.56 6.63 -7.10
C ALA A 17 -13.89 8.01 -7.04
N TYR A 18 -14.44 9.02 -7.72
CA TYR A 18 -13.83 10.35 -7.82
C TYR A 18 -13.83 11.13 -6.49
N ASN A 19 -12.68 11.67 -6.07
CA ASN A 19 -12.58 12.53 -4.90
C ASN A 19 -12.55 14.04 -5.28
N PRO A 20 -13.38 14.92 -4.68
CA PRO A 20 -13.52 16.32 -5.12
C PRO A 20 -12.44 17.29 -4.60
N TRP A 21 -11.49 16.83 -3.77
CA TRP A 21 -10.32 17.56 -3.28
C TRP A 21 -10.60 18.94 -2.65
N THR A 22 -11.72 19.02 -1.94
CA THR A 22 -12.26 20.19 -1.24
C THR A 22 -11.25 20.91 -0.34
N ASP A 23 -10.36 20.18 0.34
CA ASP A 23 -9.33 20.78 1.20
C ASP A 23 -8.33 21.66 0.43
N VAL A 24 -8.00 21.29 -0.81
CA VAL A 24 -7.13 22.10 -1.67
C VAL A 24 -7.90 23.32 -2.20
N ARG A 25 -9.19 23.15 -2.53
CA ARG A 25 -10.10 24.23 -2.98
C ARG A 25 -10.32 25.33 -1.92
N LYS A 26 -10.09 25.06 -0.64
CA LYS A 26 -10.22 26.04 0.46
C LYS A 26 -9.07 27.07 0.53
N ARG A 27 -7.98 26.88 -0.22
CA ARG A 27 -6.83 27.83 -0.22
C ARG A 27 -7.14 29.08 -1.05
N GLU A 28 -6.77 30.25 -0.55
CA GLU A 28 -7.07 31.55 -1.18
C GLU A 28 -6.58 31.69 -2.63
N ASP A 29 -5.44 31.09 -2.95
CA ASP A 29 -4.84 31.11 -4.29
C ASP A 29 -5.52 30.15 -5.26
N VAL A 30 -5.99 29.00 -4.77
CA VAL A 30 -6.83 28.06 -5.54
C VAL A 30 -8.24 28.63 -5.75
N GLN A 31 -8.82 29.30 -4.75
CA GLN A 31 -10.13 29.97 -4.87
C GLN A 31 -10.14 31.04 -5.97
N LYS A 32 -9.04 31.78 -6.13
CA LYS A 32 -8.89 32.80 -7.19
C LYS A 32 -8.92 32.23 -8.62
N LEU A 33 -8.72 30.93 -8.79
CA LEU A 33 -8.83 30.25 -10.09
C LEU A 33 -10.28 29.93 -10.48
N ASN A 34 -11.24 30.06 -9.55
CA ASN A 34 -12.67 29.79 -9.77
C ASN A 34 -12.95 28.42 -10.41
N VAL A 35 -12.23 27.38 -9.96
CA VAL A 35 -12.33 26.03 -10.52
C VAL A 35 -13.68 25.39 -10.15
N SER A 36 -14.42 24.91 -11.14
CA SER A 36 -15.74 24.29 -10.94
C SER A 36 -15.69 23.04 -10.05
N PHE A 37 -16.74 22.85 -9.25
CA PHE A 37 -16.96 21.66 -8.45
C PHE A 37 -17.89 20.68 -9.18
N PRO A 38 -17.73 19.34 -9.03
CA PRO A 38 -16.61 18.66 -8.37
C PRO A 38 -15.45 18.34 -9.33
N PHE A 39 -15.68 18.33 -10.64
CA PHE A 39 -14.75 17.77 -11.65
C PHE A 39 -13.86 18.81 -12.35
N GLY A 40 -13.97 20.11 -12.03
CA GLY A 40 -13.17 21.13 -12.71
C GLY A 40 -11.69 20.92 -12.47
N THR A 41 -10.89 20.80 -13.53
CA THR A 41 -9.44 20.63 -13.48
C THR A 41 -8.73 21.97 -13.71
N HIS A 42 -7.48 22.08 -13.21
CA HIS A 42 -6.62 23.22 -13.52
C HIS A 42 -5.15 22.80 -13.39
N SER A 43 -4.27 23.29 -14.28
CA SER A 43 -2.82 23.03 -14.24
C SER A 43 -2.12 23.83 -13.13
N TYR A 44 -2.49 23.61 -11.87
CA TYR A 44 -1.96 24.33 -10.72
C TYR A 44 -0.70 23.64 -10.16
N ARG A 45 0.43 24.36 -10.11
CA ARG A 45 1.71 23.78 -9.70
C ARG A 45 1.94 23.91 -8.19
N LEU A 46 1.63 22.86 -7.43
CA LEU A 46 2.05 22.79 -6.04
C LEU A 46 3.59 22.68 -5.94
N PRO A 47 4.25 23.47 -5.06
CA PRO A 47 5.66 23.27 -4.76
C PRO A 47 5.84 21.99 -3.93
N VAL A 48 6.55 21.01 -4.50
CA VAL A 48 6.94 19.78 -3.78
C VAL A 48 7.99 20.14 -2.74
N GLY A 49 7.63 20.01 -1.45
CA GLY A 49 8.55 20.23 -0.34
C GLY A 49 9.47 19.02 -0.13
N TYR A 50 10.78 19.22 -0.28
CA TYR A 50 11.77 18.18 0.00
C TYR A 50 11.90 17.93 1.50
N SER A 51 11.56 16.71 1.93
CA SER A 51 11.83 16.22 3.29
C SER A 51 12.94 15.17 3.22
N ALA A 52 14.13 15.50 3.74
CA ALA A 52 15.26 14.58 3.87
C ALA A 52 15.59 14.38 5.37
N ALA A 53 15.68 13.13 5.81
CA ALA A 53 15.91 12.77 7.21
C ALA A 53 17.34 12.26 7.45
N LEU A 54 17.90 12.57 8.62
CA LEU A 54 19.16 11.99 9.11
C LEU A 54 18.86 10.65 9.80
N LEU A 55 19.49 9.56 9.34
CA LEU A 55 19.14 8.19 9.71
C LEU A 55 20.36 7.41 10.23
N ARG A 56 20.14 6.43 11.13
CA ARG A 56 21.18 5.50 11.63
C ARG A 56 20.73 4.04 11.80
N ARG A 57 19.43 3.79 12.09
CA ARG A 57 18.74 2.48 12.04
C ARG A 57 17.26 2.74 11.82
N CYS A 58 16.76 2.60 10.60
CA CYS A 58 15.47 3.23 10.25
C CYS A 58 14.64 2.41 9.26
N VAL A 59 13.32 2.48 9.46
CA VAL A 59 12.28 2.24 8.47
C VAL A 59 11.72 3.60 8.09
N VAL A 60 11.59 3.88 6.80
CA VAL A 60 10.99 5.11 6.26
C VAL A 60 9.84 4.68 5.37
N TYR A 61 8.64 5.21 5.61
CA TYR A 61 7.47 4.90 4.80
C TYR A 61 6.54 6.09 4.63
N GLY A 62 5.85 6.17 3.48
CA GLY A 62 4.71 7.06 3.29
C GLY A 62 3.46 6.49 3.97
N ARG A 63 2.57 7.34 4.49
CA ARG A 63 1.25 6.90 5.01
C ARG A 63 0.20 6.70 3.92
N ALA A 64 0.31 7.47 2.85
CA ALA A 64 -0.50 7.43 1.64
C ALA A 64 0.29 8.18 0.54
N GLY A 65 -0.08 7.97 -0.72
CA GLY A 65 0.35 8.78 -1.85
C GLY A 65 -0.36 10.13 -1.92
N TRP A 66 -0.27 10.80 -3.08
CA TRP A 66 -0.86 12.11 -3.32
C TRP A 66 -0.91 12.41 -4.84
N SER A 67 -2.10 12.40 -5.45
CA SER A 67 -2.34 12.83 -6.83
C SER A 67 -2.03 14.32 -6.99
N LEU A 68 -1.24 14.62 -8.03
CA LEU A 68 -0.76 15.92 -8.48
C LEU A 68 -1.46 16.37 -9.78
N GLY A 69 -2.63 15.80 -10.06
CA GLY A 69 -3.47 16.08 -11.22
C GLY A 69 -3.88 14.83 -12.00
N GLU A 70 -3.35 13.65 -11.69
CA GLU A 70 -3.68 12.38 -12.34
C GLU A 70 -5.19 12.11 -12.26
N HIS A 71 -5.81 11.73 -13.39
CA HIS A 71 -7.25 11.54 -13.58
C HIS A 71 -8.11 12.77 -13.24
N GLY A 72 -7.52 13.97 -13.25
CA GLY A 72 -8.16 15.20 -12.76
C GLY A 72 -8.42 15.20 -11.25
N GLU A 73 -7.88 14.23 -10.50
CA GLU A 73 -7.90 14.19 -9.04
C GLU A 73 -6.76 15.04 -8.46
N TRP A 74 -6.89 15.36 -7.16
CA TRP A 74 -5.82 15.90 -6.34
C TRP A 74 -5.91 15.28 -4.95
N ALA A 75 -4.79 15.26 -4.23
CA ALA A 75 -4.68 14.61 -2.92
C ALA A 75 -4.86 13.09 -2.95
N LYS A 76 -5.43 12.50 -1.90
CA LYS A 76 -5.13 11.10 -1.48
C LYS A 76 -6.38 10.28 -1.14
N TYR A 77 -7.56 10.84 -1.39
CA TYR A 77 -8.82 10.34 -0.85
C TYR A 77 -9.46 9.34 -1.82
N SER A 78 -8.65 8.41 -2.33
CA SER A 78 -8.90 7.65 -3.55
C SER A 78 -8.19 6.29 -3.50
N ASN A 79 -8.64 5.33 -4.33
CA ASN A 79 -8.11 3.97 -4.43
C ASN A 79 -7.09 3.77 -5.58
N PHE A 80 -6.78 4.82 -6.36
CA PHE A 80 -5.74 4.77 -7.40
C PHE A 80 -4.34 4.47 -6.85
N ASP A 81 -3.44 3.91 -7.67
CA ASP A 81 -2.05 3.65 -7.27
C ASP A 81 -1.37 4.96 -6.79
N VAL A 82 -1.62 6.09 -7.44
CA VAL A 82 -1.04 7.40 -7.06
C VAL A 82 -1.41 7.84 -5.64
N ALA A 83 -2.54 7.38 -5.10
CA ALA A 83 -3.03 7.69 -3.76
C ALA A 83 -2.70 6.61 -2.72
N THR A 84 -2.55 5.35 -3.13
CA THR A 84 -2.36 4.19 -2.23
C THR A 84 -0.91 3.71 -2.16
N ARG A 85 -0.16 3.81 -3.25
CA ARG A 85 1.23 3.35 -3.36
C ARG A 85 2.18 4.28 -2.59
N VAL A 86 2.98 3.69 -1.71
CA VAL A 86 3.92 4.42 -0.86
C VAL A 86 5.32 3.81 -0.94
N PRO A 87 6.39 4.61 -0.88
CA PRO A 87 7.72 4.08 -0.69
C PRO A 87 7.81 3.43 0.70
N LEU A 88 8.37 2.24 0.80
CA LEU A 88 8.72 1.61 2.07
C LEU A 88 10.19 1.17 2.02
N ILE A 89 11.03 1.92 2.73
CA ILE A 89 12.48 1.79 2.71
C ILE A 89 12.95 1.26 4.06
N VAL A 90 13.75 0.19 4.06
CA VAL A 90 14.22 -0.45 5.28
C VAL A 90 15.74 -0.64 5.24
N PHE A 91 16.42 -0.14 6.27
CA PHE A 91 17.86 -0.33 6.47
C PHE A 91 18.13 -1.18 7.71
N VAL A 92 18.84 -2.30 7.50
CA VAL A 92 19.23 -3.24 8.55
C VAL A 92 20.76 -3.45 8.50
N PRO A 93 21.52 -2.95 9.49
CA PRO A 93 22.98 -3.16 9.56
C PRO A 93 23.35 -4.64 9.46
N GLY A 94 24.29 -4.98 8.59
CA GLY A 94 24.74 -6.36 8.39
C GLY A 94 23.78 -7.26 7.62
N VAL A 95 22.65 -6.73 7.11
CA VAL A 95 21.70 -7.48 6.27
C VAL A 95 21.37 -6.75 4.97
N THR A 96 21.08 -5.45 5.01
CA THR A 96 20.91 -4.64 3.78
C THR A 96 22.20 -3.93 3.37
N ALA A 97 23.15 -3.75 4.27
CA ALA A 97 24.46 -3.16 3.96
C ALA A 97 25.56 -3.92 4.71
N ASP A 98 26.67 -4.18 4.02
CA ASP A 98 27.83 -4.87 4.58
C ASP A 98 28.52 -4.04 5.68
N HIS A 99 28.87 -4.69 6.78
CA HIS A 99 29.67 -4.08 7.86
C HIS A 99 31.15 -3.84 7.47
N ASN A 100 31.59 -4.34 6.30
CA ASN A 100 32.99 -4.44 5.90
C ASN A 100 33.58 -3.19 5.20
N THR A 101 32.93 -2.02 5.30
CA THR A 101 33.47 -0.73 4.84
C THR A 101 33.63 0.26 6.00
N PRO A 102 34.64 0.10 6.89
CA PRO A 102 34.72 0.85 8.15
C PRO A 102 35.03 2.34 8.00
N THR A 103 35.40 2.79 6.80
CA THR A 103 35.97 4.11 6.54
C THR A 103 34.96 5.20 6.19
N GLU A 104 33.68 4.86 5.94
CA GLU A 104 32.66 5.83 5.56
C GLU A 104 31.34 5.62 6.34
N PRO A 105 30.66 6.70 6.76
CA PRO A 105 29.33 6.59 7.36
C PRO A 105 28.32 6.08 6.32
N ALA A 106 27.40 5.20 6.73
CA ALA A 106 26.35 4.67 5.86
C ALA A 106 25.41 5.76 5.28
N PHE A 107 25.25 6.87 6.02
CA PHE A 107 24.42 8.02 5.63
C PHE A 107 25.24 9.31 5.77
N PRO A 108 26.14 9.62 4.81
CA PRO A 108 26.81 10.91 4.78
C PRO A 108 25.80 12.02 4.46
N PHE A 109 26.03 13.23 4.96
CA PHE A 109 25.23 14.39 4.53
C PHE A 109 25.40 14.62 3.02
N ILE A 110 24.31 15.01 2.36
CA ILE A 110 24.25 15.23 0.92
C ILE A 110 23.74 16.64 0.70
N ASP A 111 24.65 17.53 0.31
CA ASP A 111 24.27 18.86 -0.15
C ASP A 111 23.75 18.79 -1.59
N VAL A 112 22.43 18.89 -1.74
CA VAL A 112 21.73 18.87 -3.03
C VAL A 112 22.00 20.12 -3.88
N PHE A 113 22.53 21.19 -3.30
CA PHE A 113 22.90 22.43 -4.01
C PHE A 113 24.35 22.45 -4.48
N SER A 114 25.17 21.49 -4.03
CA SER A 114 26.61 21.41 -4.36
C SER A 114 26.91 21.11 -5.84
N GLY A 115 25.92 20.75 -6.65
CA GLY A 115 26.08 20.39 -8.06
C GLY A 115 26.87 19.09 -8.30
N SER A 116 27.22 18.33 -7.25
CA SER A 116 27.95 17.07 -7.37
C SER A 116 27.06 15.95 -7.92
N GLU A 117 27.35 15.44 -9.11
CA GLU A 117 26.70 14.25 -9.66
C GLU A 117 27.01 13.04 -8.78
N ARG A 118 26.04 12.63 -7.95
CA ARG A 118 26.12 11.41 -7.14
C ARG A 118 25.26 10.32 -7.77
N SER A 119 25.91 9.26 -8.24
CA SER A 119 25.23 8.03 -8.65
C SER A 119 25.00 7.13 -7.43
N PHE A 120 23.76 6.69 -7.24
CA PHE A 120 23.40 5.70 -6.23
C PHE A 120 22.99 4.40 -6.94
N GLN A 121 23.52 3.27 -6.49
CA GLN A 121 23.08 1.96 -6.98
C GLN A 121 22.06 1.37 -6.01
N TYR A 122 20.91 0.95 -6.55
CA TYR A 122 19.96 0.13 -5.81
C TYR A 122 20.51 -1.29 -5.67
N ASP A 123 20.95 -1.68 -4.47
CA ASP A 123 21.48 -3.04 -4.22
C ASP A 123 20.35 -4.08 -4.23
N LYS A 124 19.25 -3.78 -3.54
CA LYS A 124 18.11 -4.69 -3.42
C LYS A 124 16.79 -3.95 -3.52
N VAL A 125 15.93 -4.45 -4.40
CA VAL A 125 14.53 -4.04 -4.54
C VAL A 125 13.70 -5.32 -4.48
N VAL A 126 12.58 -5.27 -3.76
CA VAL A 126 11.53 -6.29 -3.81
C VAL A 126 10.33 -5.61 -4.45
N ARG A 127 9.73 -6.28 -5.44
CA ARG A 127 8.69 -5.73 -6.31
C ARG A 127 7.36 -6.47 -6.17
N ASN A 128 7.33 -7.64 -5.54
CA ASN A 128 6.08 -8.29 -5.18
C ASN A 128 5.32 -7.45 -4.15
N MET A 129 3.98 -7.49 -4.24
CA MET A 129 3.10 -6.75 -3.34
C MET A 129 3.41 -7.01 -1.86
N VAL A 130 3.31 -5.93 -1.09
CA VAL A 130 3.49 -5.82 0.36
C VAL A 130 2.51 -4.78 0.89
N GLU A 131 2.18 -4.86 2.17
CA GLU A 131 1.21 -3.96 2.80
C GLU A 131 1.85 -3.20 3.98
N LEU A 132 1.33 -2.02 4.33
CA LEU A 132 1.79 -1.34 5.55
C LEU A 132 1.52 -2.15 6.83
N LEU A 133 0.55 -3.07 6.79
CA LEU A 133 0.29 -4.07 7.83
C LEU A 133 1.48 -5.01 8.06
N ASP A 134 2.32 -5.24 7.04
CA ASP A 134 3.52 -6.08 7.16
C ASP A 134 4.62 -5.41 8.02
N VAL A 135 4.59 -4.09 8.20
CA VAL A 135 5.68 -3.33 8.85
C VAL A 135 5.86 -3.76 10.30
N PHE A 136 4.78 -3.88 11.08
CA PHE A 136 4.87 -4.26 12.50
C PHE A 136 5.50 -5.65 12.72
N PRO A 137 4.99 -6.76 12.12
CA PRO A 137 5.62 -8.08 12.26
C PRO A 137 7.01 -8.16 11.59
N THR A 138 7.30 -7.31 10.59
CA THR A 138 8.64 -7.20 10.00
C THR A 138 9.64 -6.60 11.00
N VAL A 139 9.30 -5.46 11.62
CA VAL A 139 10.19 -4.78 12.57
C VAL A 139 10.41 -5.62 13.84
N SER A 140 9.37 -6.26 14.38
CA SER A 140 9.52 -7.15 15.54
C SER A 140 10.51 -8.28 15.26
N ALA A 141 10.40 -8.94 14.10
CA ALA A 141 11.29 -10.03 13.71
C ALA A 141 12.73 -9.55 13.44
N LEU A 142 12.90 -8.40 12.77
CA LEU A 142 14.24 -7.81 12.52
C LEU A 142 14.92 -7.31 13.80
N ALA A 143 14.15 -6.92 14.82
CA ALA A 143 14.65 -6.58 16.15
C ALA A 143 15.04 -7.81 17.00
N GLY A 144 14.83 -9.03 16.50
CA GLY A 144 15.09 -10.27 17.23
C GLY A 144 14.04 -10.61 18.30
N LEU A 145 12.89 -9.94 18.30
CA LEU A 145 11.77 -10.24 19.19
C LEU A 145 10.98 -11.44 18.68
N ARG A 146 10.29 -12.14 19.59
CA ARG A 146 9.22 -13.06 19.20
C ARG A 146 8.09 -12.21 18.61
N GLY A 147 7.87 -12.31 17.30
CA GLY A 147 6.81 -11.55 16.63
C GLY A 147 5.42 -11.89 17.18
N PRO A 148 4.44 -10.97 17.11
CA PRO A 148 3.06 -11.25 17.50
C PRO A 148 2.50 -12.43 16.72
N LYS A 149 1.51 -13.14 17.30
CA LYS A 149 0.76 -14.18 16.60
C LYS A 149 -0.18 -13.55 15.58
N HIS A 150 -0.57 -14.32 14.56
CA HIS A 150 -1.62 -13.88 13.66
C HIS A 150 -2.94 -13.65 14.40
N CYS A 151 -3.68 -12.63 13.98
CA CYS A 151 -5.01 -12.36 14.52
C CYS A 151 -5.99 -13.50 14.17
N PRO A 152 -6.94 -13.83 15.06
CA PRO A 152 -8.15 -14.53 14.66
C PRO A 152 -9.01 -13.63 13.76
N GLU A 153 -9.97 -14.21 13.05
CA GLU A 153 -10.86 -13.49 12.12
C GLU A 153 -11.60 -12.30 12.75
N VAL A 154 -11.98 -12.42 14.03
CA VAL A 154 -12.50 -11.29 14.81
C VAL A 154 -11.54 -10.99 15.95
N SER A 155 -10.81 -9.88 15.82
CA SER A 155 -9.68 -9.49 16.69
C SER A 155 -9.97 -8.34 17.66
N LEU A 156 -11.22 -7.84 17.71
CA LEU A 156 -11.63 -6.66 18.50
C LEU A 156 -11.32 -6.71 20.01
N GLN A 157 -11.12 -7.91 20.57
CA GLN A 157 -10.79 -8.14 21.99
C GLN A 157 -9.37 -8.69 22.19
N VAL A 158 -8.51 -8.60 21.17
CA VAL A 158 -7.14 -9.15 21.19
C VAL A 158 -6.13 -8.01 21.23
N ASP A 159 -5.52 -7.80 22.40
CA ASP A 159 -4.59 -6.68 22.64
C ASP A 159 -3.34 -6.66 21.72
N LEU A 160 -2.88 -7.84 21.28
CA LEU A 160 -1.65 -7.96 20.48
C LEU A 160 -1.70 -9.15 19.51
N CYS A 161 -1.97 -8.85 18.24
CA CYS A 161 -1.83 -9.79 17.13
C CYS A 161 -1.42 -9.03 15.83
N VAL A 162 -1.23 -9.75 14.73
CA VAL A 162 -0.91 -9.19 13.40
C VAL A 162 -1.75 -9.80 12.28
N GLU A 163 -2.23 -8.97 11.37
CA GLU A 163 -2.89 -9.41 10.13
C GLU A 163 -1.89 -9.50 8.98
N GLY A 164 -0.96 -8.54 8.89
CA GLY A 164 0.16 -8.56 7.95
C GLY A 164 1.19 -9.66 8.21
N LYS A 165 2.06 -9.89 7.23
CA LYS A 165 3.05 -10.98 7.20
C LYS A 165 4.47 -10.43 7.34
N SER A 166 5.28 -11.04 8.20
CA SER A 166 6.67 -10.60 8.39
C SER A 166 7.51 -10.77 7.12
N LEU A 167 8.05 -9.67 6.60
CA LEU A 167 8.94 -9.65 5.44
C LEU A 167 10.38 -9.96 5.81
N ALA A 168 10.72 -10.20 7.09
CA ALA A 168 12.10 -10.38 7.55
C ALA A 168 12.93 -11.43 6.76
N ALA A 169 12.29 -12.46 6.22
CA ALA A 169 12.94 -13.45 5.35
C ALA A 169 13.33 -12.90 3.96
N SER A 170 12.57 -11.93 3.41
CA SER A 170 12.86 -11.30 2.11
C SER A 170 14.17 -10.50 2.16
N PHE A 171 14.62 -10.04 3.34
CA PHE A 171 15.89 -9.35 3.50
C PHE A 171 17.10 -10.25 3.22
N LYS A 172 17.02 -11.55 3.56
CA LYS A 172 18.13 -12.51 3.37
C LYS A 172 18.19 -13.09 1.96
N HIS A 173 17.06 -13.24 1.27
CA HIS A 173 16.99 -13.90 -0.05
C HIS A 173 16.62 -12.92 -1.15
N LYS A 174 17.20 -13.03 -2.34
CA LYS A 174 16.73 -12.25 -3.51
C LYS A 174 15.35 -12.75 -3.93
N GLU A 175 14.51 -11.82 -4.37
CA GLU A 175 13.24 -12.12 -5.01
C GLU A 175 13.48 -12.95 -6.27
N LYS A 176 12.87 -14.14 -6.36
CA LYS A 176 13.13 -15.10 -7.44
C LYS A 176 12.23 -14.89 -8.67
N LYS A 177 10.99 -14.44 -8.46
CA LYS A 177 9.98 -14.21 -9.50
C LYS A 177 8.86 -13.28 -8.99
N LYS A 178 8.09 -12.72 -9.92
CA LYS A 178 6.74 -12.19 -9.65
C LYS A 178 5.88 -13.30 -9.03
N ASN A 179 4.98 -12.93 -8.12
CA ASN A 179 4.06 -13.81 -7.44
C ASN A 179 2.64 -13.26 -7.57
N ALA A 180 1.86 -13.82 -8.50
CA ALA A 180 0.48 -13.41 -8.77
C ALA A 180 -0.51 -13.68 -7.61
N GLU A 181 -0.12 -14.49 -6.62
CA GLU A 181 -0.87 -14.72 -5.38
C GLU A 181 -0.57 -13.66 -4.30
N ARG A 182 0.41 -12.78 -4.53
CA ARG A 182 0.62 -11.61 -3.67
C ARG A 182 -0.18 -10.44 -4.18
N LEU A 183 -0.92 -9.87 -3.24
CA LEU A 183 -1.82 -8.75 -3.41
C LEU A 183 -1.59 -7.77 -2.26
N ALA A 184 -2.00 -6.53 -2.46
CA ALA A 184 -2.14 -5.51 -1.43
C ALA A 184 -3.58 -5.01 -1.44
N PHE A 185 -4.18 -4.83 -0.27
CA PHE A 185 -5.51 -4.26 -0.13
C PHE A 185 -5.45 -2.75 0.10
N SER A 186 -6.49 -2.06 -0.36
CA SER A 186 -6.76 -0.67 -0.01
C SER A 186 -8.27 -0.47 0.05
N GLN A 187 -8.72 0.50 0.83
CA GLN A 187 -10.15 0.84 0.88
C GLN A 187 -10.38 2.32 1.15
N TYR A 188 -11.48 2.85 0.62
CA TYR A 188 -11.89 4.23 0.86
C TYR A 188 -13.42 4.36 1.01
N PRO A 189 -13.92 5.08 2.04
CA PRO A 189 -15.35 5.29 2.24
C PRO A 189 -15.90 6.46 1.41
N ARG A 190 -17.19 6.40 1.07
CA ARG A 190 -17.95 7.50 0.45
C ARG A 190 -19.33 7.66 1.12
N PRO A 191 -19.85 8.89 1.20
CA PRO A 191 -21.17 9.18 1.78
C PRO A 191 -22.33 9.08 0.77
N ALA A 192 -22.02 9.04 -0.53
CA ALA A 192 -22.95 8.93 -1.65
C ALA A 192 -22.19 8.55 -2.94
N ASP A 193 -22.92 8.13 -3.97
CA ASP A 193 -22.38 7.83 -5.31
C ASP A 193 -21.89 9.04 -6.09
N THR A 194 -22.44 10.22 -5.80
CA THR A 194 -22.07 11.48 -6.45
C THR A 194 -21.16 12.29 -5.54
N PRO A 195 -20.03 12.85 -6.03
CA PRO A 195 -19.14 13.69 -5.22
C PRO A 195 -19.87 14.89 -4.59
N GLN A 196 -19.73 15.00 -3.26
CA GLN A 196 -20.29 16.05 -2.40
C GLN A 196 -19.20 16.56 -1.44
N GLU A 197 -19.46 17.62 -0.67
CA GLU A 197 -18.40 18.31 0.10
C GLU A 197 -17.66 17.43 1.11
N ASN A 198 -18.31 16.43 1.70
CA ASN A 198 -17.68 15.46 2.61
C ASN A 198 -17.26 14.15 1.92
N SER A 199 -17.26 14.05 0.58
CA SER A 199 -16.81 12.83 -0.12
C SER A 199 -15.31 12.55 0.03
N ASP A 200 -14.50 13.58 0.24
CA ASP A 200 -13.07 13.44 0.54
C ASP A 200 -12.81 12.80 1.91
N LEU A 201 -13.64 13.13 2.92
CA LEU A 201 -13.45 12.66 4.30
C LEU A 201 -14.82 12.61 5.01
N PRO A 202 -15.63 11.56 4.79
CA PRO A 202 -16.93 11.43 5.42
C PRO A 202 -16.80 11.08 6.92
N ASP A 203 -17.67 11.66 7.75
CA ASP A 203 -17.89 11.18 9.13
C ASP A 203 -18.40 9.74 9.08
N LEU A 204 -18.04 8.91 10.07
CA LEU A 204 -18.45 7.48 10.13
C LEU A 204 -19.96 7.27 9.90
N LYS A 205 -20.80 8.06 10.59
CA LYS A 205 -22.28 8.05 10.48
C LYS A 205 -22.81 8.35 9.07
N ASP A 206 -22.02 9.01 8.22
CA ASP A 206 -22.43 9.48 6.90
C ASP A 206 -21.96 8.50 5.80
N ILE A 207 -21.08 7.54 6.12
CA ILE A 207 -20.58 6.53 5.17
C ILE A 207 -21.74 5.61 4.76
N LYS A 208 -21.95 5.47 3.45
CA LYS A 208 -22.95 4.57 2.86
C LYS A 208 -22.36 3.60 1.85
N VAL A 209 -21.19 3.91 1.31
CA VAL A 209 -20.50 3.08 0.32
C VAL A 209 -19.04 2.92 0.77
N MET A 210 -18.49 1.72 0.60
CA MET A 210 -17.08 1.42 0.84
C MET A 210 -16.47 0.85 -0.44
N GLY A 211 -15.47 1.54 -0.98
CA GLY A 211 -14.68 1.07 -2.11
C GLY A 211 -13.56 0.19 -1.61
N TYR A 212 -13.64 -1.11 -1.85
CA TYR A 212 -12.60 -2.10 -1.52
C TYR A 212 -11.79 -2.43 -2.78
N SER A 213 -10.47 -2.28 -2.72
CA SER A 213 -9.54 -2.45 -3.83
C SER A 213 -8.53 -3.58 -3.56
N LEU A 214 -8.31 -4.42 -4.57
CA LEU A 214 -7.21 -5.38 -4.63
C LEU A 214 -6.20 -4.94 -5.71
N ARG A 215 -4.95 -4.76 -5.30
CA ARG A 215 -3.80 -4.53 -6.18
C ARG A 215 -2.97 -5.81 -6.28
N THR A 216 -2.89 -6.40 -7.47
CA THR A 216 -1.96 -7.50 -7.80
C THR A 216 -0.80 -6.96 -8.63
N TRP A 217 0.13 -7.78 -9.11
CA TRP A 217 1.11 -7.28 -10.09
C TRP A 217 0.43 -6.74 -11.36
N ASP A 218 -0.52 -7.52 -11.88
CA ASP A 218 -0.99 -7.40 -13.26
C ASP A 218 -2.24 -6.51 -13.39
N TYR A 219 -3.00 -6.33 -12.31
CA TYR A 219 -4.22 -5.50 -12.31
C TYR A 219 -4.56 -4.88 -10.94
N ARG A 220 -5.30 -3.76 -10.97
CA ARG A 220 -6.11 -3.24 -9.85
C ARG A 220 -7.59 -3.59 -10.09
N TYR A 221 -8.29 -4.03 -9.05
CA TYR A 221 -9.72 -4.33 -9.08
C TYR A 221 -10.42 -3.73 -7.86
N THR A 222 -11.35 -2.81 -8.06
CA THR A 222 -12.14 -2.16 -6.99
C THR A 222 -13.62 -2.53 -7.11
N LEU A 223 -14.30 -2.78 -5.99
CA LEU A 223 -15.77 -2.74 -5.90
C LEU A 223 -16.21 -1.70 -4.89
N TRP A 224 -17.20 -0.89 -5.27
CA TRP A 224 -17.92 0.04 -4.41
C TRP A 224 -19.19 -0.64 -3.93
N LEU A 225 -19.22 -0.98 -2.64
CA LEU A 225 -20.26 -1.80 -2.02
C LEU A 225 -21.02 -1.01 -0.96
N GLY A 226 -22.32 -1.26 -0.83
CA GLY A 226 -23.14 -0.69 0.24
C GLY A 226 -22.57 -1.04 1.62
N PHE A 227 -22.48 -0.05 2.51
CA PHE A 227 -21.88 -0.18 3.83
C PHE A 227 -22.80 0.38 4.91
N ASN A 228 -22.99 -0.38 5.99
CA ASN A 228 -23.79 0.04 7.14
C ASN A 228 -22.84 0.48 8.29
N PRO A 229 -22.81 1.78 8.65
CA PRO A 229 -21.89 2.30 9.67
C PRO A 229 -22.30 1.99 11.11
N ASP A 230 -23.56 1.63 11.36
CA ASP A 230 -24.04 1.24 12.70
C ASP A 230 -23.62 -0.19 13.06
N THR A 231 -23.58 -1.09 12.05
CA THR A 231 -23.22 -2.51 12.23
C THR A 231 -21.81 -2.86 11.75
N TYR A 232 -21.12 -1.95 11.06
CA TYR A 232 -19.82 -2.16 10.41
C TYR A 232 -19.82 -3.30 9.38
N GLN A 233 -20.96 -3.54 8.74
CA GLN A 233 -21.15 -4.61 7.75
C GLN A 233 -21.19 -4.06 6.33
N VAL A 234 -20.63 -4.84 5.39
CA VAL A 234 -20.70 -4.60 3.95
C VAL A 234 -21.79 -5.48 3.33
N ASN A 235 -22.63 -4.89 2.48
CA ASN A 235 -23.60 -5.62 1.68
C ASN A 235 -22.97 -5.97 0.32
N VAL A 236 -22.40 -7.17 0.21
CA VAL A 236 -21.72 -7.65 -1.01
C VAL A 236 -22.65 -7.83 -2.22
N SER A 237 -23.97 -7.75 -2.04
CA SER A 237 -24.96 -7.77 -3.13
C SER A 237 -25.36 -6.38 -3.62
N ASP A 238 -24.98 -5.34 -2.88
CA ASP A 238 -25.31 -3.93 -3.15
C ASP A 238 -24.12 -3.27 -3.83
N VAL A 239 -23.96 -3.55 -5.13
CA VAL A 239 -22.82 -3.08 -5.94
C VAL A 239 -23.18 -1.77 -6.61
N HIS A 240 -22.55 -0.69 -6.17
CA HIS A 240 -22.73 0.66 -6.70
C HIS A 240 -21.92 0.89 -7.99
N ALA A 241 -20.67 0.42 -8.00
CA ALA A 241 -19.76 0.52 -9.14
C ALA A 241 -18.61 -0.48 -9.03
N GLY A 242 -17.90 -0.69 -10.14
CA GLY A 242 -16.68 -1.48 -10.19
C GLY A 242 -15.62 -0.86 -11.08
N GLU A 243 -14.37 -1.20 -10.79
CA GLU A 243 -13.19 -0.76 -11.52
C GLU A 243 -12.27 -1.96 -11.80
N LEU A 244 -11.71 -2.03 -13.01
CA LEU A 244 -10.66 -2.98 -13.37
C LEU A 244 -9.68 -2.28 -14.32
N TYR A 245 -8.40 -2.26 -13.94
CA TYR A 245 -7.30 -1.68 -14.70
C TYR A 245 -6.19 -2.71 -14.88
N ILE A 246 -5.70 -2.89 -16.10
CA ILE A 246 -4.71 -3.92 -16.46
C ILE A 246 -3.35 -3.23 -16.66
N HIS A 247 -2.45 -3.33 -15.68
CA HIS A 247 -1.22 -2.52 -15.61
C HIS A 247 -0.16 -2.82 -16.69
N GLU A 248 -0.26 -3.94 -17.41
CA GLU A 248 0.66 -4.21 -18.52
C GLU A 248 0.34 -3.34 -19.74
N ASP A 249 -0.94 -3.08 -20.00
CA ASP A 249 -1.43 -2.26 -21.11
C ASP A 249 -1.74 -0.81 -20.68
N ASP A 250 -2.23 -0.63 -19.45
CA ASP A 250 -2.68 0.63 -18.85
C ASP A 250 -2.00 0.85 -17.47
N PRO A 251 -0.74 1.32 -17.47
CA PRO A 251 -0.02 1.63 -16.23
C PRO A 251 -0.44 2.96 -15.59
N GLY A 252 -1.19 3.81 -16.30
CA GLY A 252 -1.77 5.06 -15.78
C GLY A 252 -3.03 4.82 -14.96
N GLU A 253 -3.80 3.78 -15.33
CA GLU A 253 -5.14 3.45 -14.82
C GLU A 253 -6.23 4.36 -15.43
N ASP A 254 -6.03 4.72 -16.71
CA ASP A 254 -6.92 5.57 -17.53
C ASP A 254 -8.17 4.83 -18.04
N THR A 255 -8.08 3.52 -18.27
CA THR A 255 -9.08 2.74 -19.01
C THR A 255 -9.71 1.67 -18.13
N ASN A 256 -10.82 2.04 -17.48
CA ASN A 256 -11.62 1.09 -16.71
C ASN A 256 -12.30 0.08 -17.65
N VAL A 257 -11.85 -1.18 -17.61
CA VAL A 257 -12.40 -2.30 -18.40
C VAL A 257 -13.34 -3.20 -17.58
N TYR A 258 -13.86 -2.72 -16.44
CA TYR A 258 -14.72 -3.52 -15.56
C TYR A 258 -15.92 -4.15 -16.30
N SER A 259 -16.59 -3.43 -17.21
CA SER A 259 -17.75 -3.96 -17.94
C SER A 259 -17.48 -5.18 -18.82
N ASP A 260 -16.21 -5.48 -19.12
CA ASP A 260 -15.83 -6.31 -20.26
C ASP A 260 -15.43 -7.76 -19.86
N PHE A 261 -15.39 -8.06 -18.55
CA PHE A 261 -14.86 -9.31 -18.00
C PHE A 261 -15.82 -10.04 -17.06
N ASP A 262 -15.69 -11.37 -16.97
CA ASP A 262 -16.30 -12.14 -15.88
C ASP A 262 -15.53 -11.94 -14.57
N HIS A 263 -16.22 -11.41 -13.56
CA HIS A 263 -15.67 -11.12 -12.24
C HIS A 263 -15.64 -12.33 -11.29
N SER A 264 -16.18 -13.50 -11.68
CA SER A 264 -16.35 -14.65 -10.80
C SER A 264 -15.06 -15.10 -10.09
N GLN A 265 -13.89 -14.92 -10.72
CA GLN A 265 -12.59 -15.23 -10.10
C GLN A 265 -12.08 -14.09 -9.19
N MET A 266 -12.27 -12.82 -9.57
CA MET A 266 -11.89 -11.67 -8.77
C MET A 266 -12.71 -11.61 -7.48
N MET A 267 -14.02 -11.85 -7.57
CA MET A 267 -14.90 -11.93 -6.39
C MET A 267 -14.47 -13.04 -5.42
N ARG A 268 -13.99 -14.19 -5.89
CA ARG A 268 -13.43 -15.24 -5.00
C ARG A 268 -12.19 -14.77 -4.24
N LYS A 269 -11.26 -14.05 -4.91
CA LYS A 269 -10.12 -13.41 -4.21
C LYS A 269 -10.60 -12.37 -3.20
N MET A 270 -11.66 -11.64 -3.53
CA MET A 270 -12.27 -10.64 -2.65
C MET A 270 -12.98 -11.25 -1.44
N THR A 271 -13.60 -12.43 -1.55
CA THR A 271 -14.20 -13.16 -0.41
C THR A 271 -13.18 -13.71 0.59
N SER A 272 -11.87 -13.53 0.35
CA SER A 272 -10.81 -13.78 1.34
C SER A 272 -10.40 -12.54 2.15
N LEU A 273 -11.04 -11.38 1.92
CA LEU A 273 -11.14 -10.32 2.93
C LEU A 273 -11.87 -10.87 4.17
N PRO A 274 -11.63 -10.31 5.38
CA PRO A 274 -12.36 -10.70 6.58
C PRO A 274 -13.87 -10.59 6.36
N GLN A 275 -14.56 -11.73 6.37
CA GLN A 275 -16.01 -11.77 6.25
C GLN A 275 -16.61 -11.38 7.60
N ASN A 276 -16.77 -10.08 7.84
CA ASN A 276 -17.53 -9.63 8.98
C ASN A 276 -18.99 -10.12 8.88
N LEU A 277 -19.25 -11.20 9.61
CA LEU A 277 -20.54 -11.82 9.89
C LEU A 277 -21.31 -12.41 8.70
N MET A 278 -20.76 -13.50 8.13
CA MET A 278 -21.61 -14.59 7.63
C MET A 278 -21.69 -15.72 8.66
N SER A 279 -22.91 -15.98 9.15
CA SER A 279 -23.29 -17.13 10.01
C SER A 279 -22.48 -17.35 11.31
N ALA A 280 -22.74 -16.53 12.32
CA ALA A 280 -22.51 -16.92 13.71
C ALA A 280 -23.73 -17.68 14.29
N GLU A 281 -23.97 -18.93 13.86
CA GLU A 281 -24.73 -19.88 14.69
C GLU A 281 -24.53 -21.37 14.31
N GLN A 282 -24.41 -22.19 15.37
CA GLN A 282 -24.52 -23.66 15.44
C GLN A 282 -23.28 -24.56 15.19
N ASN A 283 -22.80 -25.10 16.32
CA ASN A 283 -22.10 -26.39 16.53
C ASN A 283 -20.63 -26.47 16.03
N GLY A 284 -19.59 -26.64 16.86
CA GLY A 284 -19.53 -26.97 18.29
C GLY A 284 -18.95 -28.36 18.54
N ALA A 285 -17.62 -28.52 18.51
CA ALA A 285 -16.91 -29.72 18.97
C ALA A 285 -15.44 -29.43 19.36
N ALA A 286 -14.95 -30.20 20.33
CA ALA A 286 -13.72 -29.98 21.11
C ALA A 286 -12.37 -30.15 20.38
N VAL A 287 -11.33 -29.57 21.00
CA VAL A 287 -9.89 -29.74 20.75
C VAL A 287 -9.41 -31.15 21.15
N PRO A 288 -8.37 -31.69 20.48
CA PRO A 288 -7.23 -32.21 21.23
C PRO A 288 -5.85 -31.74 20.70
N VAL A 289 -4.94 -31.49 21.64
CA VAL A 289 -3.50 -31.25 21.42
C VAL A 289 -2.76 -32.59 21.48
N PRO A 290 -1.68 -32.79 20.68
CA PRO A 290 -0.59 -33.68 21.07
C PRO A 290 0.72 -32.93 21.36
N ASP A 291 1.59 -33.61 22.09
CA ASP A 291 2.74 -33.09 22.84
C ASP A 291 4.10 -33.57 22.26
N GLY A 292 5.20 -32.94 22.67
CA GLY A 292 6.46 -33.65 22.91
C GLY A 292 7.55 -33.78 21.82
N SER A 293 8.72 -33.23 22.16
CA SER A 293 10.08 -33.85 22.09
C SER A 293 10.97 -33.91 20.81
N HIS A 294 12.19 -33.32 20.94
CA HIS A 294 13.57 -33.79 20.55
C HIS A 294 13.87 -34.08 19.03
N GLU A 295 15.08 -34.21 18.45
CA GLU A 295 16.55 -34.03 18.71
C GLU A 295 17.30 -34.17 17.33
N ASP A 296 18.60 -33.84 17.08
CA ASP A 296 19.55 -32.84 17.63
C ASP A 296 20.73 -32.57 16.64
N GLU A 297 21.65 -31.67 17.04
CA GLU A 297 23.09 -31.51 16.75
C GLU A 297 23.73 -31.60 15.34
N GLN A 298 24.57 -30.57 15.09
CA GLN A 298 25.82 -30.53 14.28
C GLN A 298 25.71 -30.41 12.73
N ARG A 299 26.77 -30.02 11.97
CA ARG A 299 28.15 -29.60 12.30
C ARG A 299 28.65 -28.38 11.45
N SER A 300 29.96 -28.25 11.25
CA SER A 300 30.74 -27.11 10.73
C SER A 300 31.05 -27.07 9.21
N GLY A 301 31.34 -25.89 8.68
CA GLY A 301 32.15 -25.72 7.45
C GLY A 301 32.60 -24.26 7.22
N VAL A 302 33.92 -24.00 7.20
CA VAL A 302 34.52 -22.68 6.90
C VAL A 302 35.52 -22.81 5.77
N LYS A 303 35.45 -21.95 4.74
CA LYS A 303 36.62 -21.39 4.03
C LYS A 303 36.29 -20.22 3.08
N GLU A 304 37.35 -19.50 2.74
CA GLU A 304 37.42 -18.06 2.46
C GLU A 304 37.05 -17.58 1.04
N ARG A 305 36.27 -16.47 1.02
CA ARG A 305 36.62 -15.16 0.42
C ARG A 305 37.22 -15.11 -1.01
N MET A 306 36.40 -14.64 -1.96
CA MET A 306 36.85 -13.79 -3.09
C MET A 306 36.33 -12.34 -2.88
N LYS A 307 37.04 -11.34 -3.41
CA LYS A 307 36.66 -9.92 -3.30
C LYS A 307 35.77 -9.50 -4.48
N GLU A 308 34.61 -8.94 -4.19
CA GLU A 308 33.70 -8.29 -5.17
C GLU A 308 33.50 -6.80 -4.82
N PRO A 309 33.01 -5.96 -5.75
CA PRO A 309 32.91 -4.51 -5.57
C PRO A 309 31.89 -4.10 -4.50
N GLN A 310 32.13 -2.94 -3.88
CA GLN A 310 31.38 -2.48 -2.70
C GLN A 310 29.92 -2.15 -3.01
N LYS A 311 29.01 -2.90 -2.39
CA LYS A 311 27.56 -2.68 -2.41
C LYS A 311 27.17 -1.80 -1.22
N LYS A 312 26.54 -0.65 -1.47
CA LYS A 312 25.93 0.20 -0.44
C LYS A 312 24.42 0.04 -0.54
N GLY A 313 23.87 -0.89 0.25
CA GLY A 313 22.50 -1.35 0.06
C GLY A 313 21.45 -0.71 0.98
N ILE A 314 20.38 -0.28 0.33
CA ILE A 314 19.10 0.09 0.92
C ILE A 314 18.08 -0.87 0.30
N LEU A 315 17.23 -1.53 1.10
CA LEU A 315 16.09 -2.25 0.55
C LEU A 315 14.95 -1.26 0.32
N VAL A 316 14.56 -1.12 -0.94
CA VAL A 316 13.34 -0.41 -1.33
C VAL A 316 12.25 -1.43 -1.63
N LEU A 317 11.10 -1.28 -0.97
CA LEU A 317 9.82 -1.89 -1.29
C LEU A 317 8.97 -0.78 -1.97
N ILE A 318 8.40 -1.08 -3.14
CA ILE A 318 7.59 -0.18 -3.99
C ILE A 318 6.44 -0.97 -4.61
#